data_AF-A0A7V2F3Y0-F1
#
_entry.id   AF-A0A7V2F3Y0-F1
#
_cell.length_a   1.000
_cell.length_b   1.000
_cell.length_c   1.000
_cell.angle_alpha   90.00
_cell.angle_beta   90.00
_cell.angle_gamma   90.00
#
_symmetry.space_group_name_H-M   'P 1'
#
loop_
_entity.id
_entity.type
_entity.pdbx_description
1 polymer ?
#
loop_
_entity_poly.entity_id
_entity_poly.type
_entity_poly.pdbx_seq_one_letter_code
_entity_poly.pdbx_strand_id
1 'polypeptide(L)'
;MIDIEAAAFYTEMALFQNERMQAMRAEDLKIEDLVSFSDGLLSFHGRRLVLHDLYAMAQLRKDLVNSIGVEQTRRVLARFGYYWGKADAAGMEKIADWDDREEWLRAGPHLHSLQGVARTEIKDIETGEDGSFRMEVIWHDSAEAEEQLLELGVSKDTGCWILEGYASGYASYWFGRPVHFKESTCRCRGDEICRVVGKDLDSWGPEAKQFIDDFAAEDVQGKIEALMAELRKKTLELARQRKRLMQMAPLATPDSPDLRSKPYRQVLDSACRVARFDSSVLITGESGVGKEVIA
;
A
#
# COMPACT_ATOMS: atom_id res chain seq x y z
N MET A 1 19.39 21.23 -64.96
CA MET A 1 18.20 21.60 -64.17
C MET A 1 18.29 20.79 -62.91
N ILE A 2 18.72 21.43 -61.83
CA ILE A 2 18.74 20.81 -60.50
C ILE A 2 17.28 20.74 -60.06
N ASP A 3 16.83 19.55 -59.68
CA ASP A 3 15.43 19.24 -59.32
C ASP A 3 14.93 20.20 -58.24
N ILE A 4 14.11 21.15 -58.67
CA ILE A 4 13.47 22.15 -57.81
C ILE A 4 12.56 21.45 -56.77
N GLU A 5 12.03 20.26 -57.11
CA GLU A 5 11.21 19.44 -56.20
C GLU A 5 12.05 18.78 -55.09
N ALA A 6 13.28 18.34 -55.37
CA ALA A 6 14.17 17.81 -54.34
C ALA A 6 14.61 18.91 -53.37
N ALA A 7 14.94 20.10 -53.89
CA ALA A 7 15.29 21.25 -53.05
C ALA A 7 14.11 21.69 -52.17
N ALA A 8 12.87 21.68 -52.67
CA ALA A 8 11.68 21.97 -51.88
C ALA A 8 11.43 20.94 -50.77
N PHE A 9 11.60 19.64 -51.05
CA PHE A 9 11.44 18.57 -50.06
C PHE A 9 12.50 18.62 -48.94
N TYR A 10 13.76 18.90 -49.29
CA TYR A 10 14.81 19.10 -48.27
C TYR A 10 14.63 20.40 -47.48
N THR A 11 14.04 21.44 -48.07
CA THR A 11 13.73 22.69 -47.36
C THR A 11 12.53 22.51 -46.43
N GLU A 12 11.49 21.77 -46.83
CA GLU A 12 10.37 21.38 -45.94
C GLU A 12 10.83 20.45 -44.81
N MET A 13 11.70 19.46 -45.08
CA MET A 13 12.30 18.64 -44.02
C MET A 13 13.18 19.47 -43.08
N ALA A 14 13.96 20.42 -43.60
CA ALA A 14 14.78 21.31 -42.79
C ALA A 14 13.93 22.31 -41.99
N LEU A 15 12.78 22.75 -42.52
CA LEU A 15 11.82 23.59 -41.80
C LEU A 15 11.05 22.78 -40.74
N PHE A 16 10.64 21.54 -41.02
CA PHE A 16 10.06 20.62 -40.02
C PHE A 16 11.06 20.19 -38.94
N GLN A 17 12.35 20.11 -39.27
CA GLN A 17 13.42 19.88 -38.29
C GLN A 17 13.76 21.15 -37.51
N ASN A 18 13.62 22.34 -38.10
CA ASN A 18 13.83 23.62 -37.41
C ASN A 18 12.66 24.02 -36.49
N GLU A 19 11.41 23.66 -36.83
CA GLU A 19 10.26 23.86 -35.94
C GLU A 19 10.28 22.91 -34.72
N ARG A 20 11.16 21.89 -34.73
CA ARG A 20 11.40 20.96 -33.61
C ARG A 20 12.51 21.37 -32.64
N MET A 21 13.12 22.55 -32.79
CA MET A 21 14.15 23.04 -31.85
C MET A 21 13.74 24.33 -31.14
N GLN A 22 12.50 24.43 -30.69
CA GLN A 22 12.23 25.20 -29.47
C GLN A 22 12.32 24.20 -28.33
N ALA A 23 13.28 24.43 -27.45
CA ALA A 23 13.37 23.64 -26.25
C ALA A 23 12.11 23.90 -25.38
N MET A 24 11.65 22.85 -24.71
CA MET A 24 10.27 22.73 -24.22
C MET A 24 10.20 23.09 -22.74
N ARG A 25 9.17 23.86 -22.35
CA ARG A 25 8.84 24.12 -20.94
C ARG A 25 7.68 23.25 -20.48
N ALA A 26 7.57 23.05 -19.17
CA ALA A 26 6.50 22.22 -18.61
C ALA A 26 5.10 22.70 -19.00
N GLU A 27 4.90 24.03 -19.05
CA GLU A 27 3.62 24.66 -19.39
C GLU A 27 3.21 24.51 -20.86
N ASP A 28 4.16 24.21 -21.75
CA ASP A 28 3.89 24.01 -23.17
C ASP A 28 3.24 22.64 -23.45
N LEU A 29 3.36 21.70 -22.51
CA LEU A 29 2.75 20.38 -22.62
C LEU A 29 1.22 20.48 -22.67
N LYS A 30 0.66 19.79 -23.66
CA LYS A 30 -0.78 19.64 -23.85
C LYS A 30 -1.14 18.17 -23.92
N ILE A 31 -2.30 17.81 -23.37
CA ILE A 31 -2.73 16.41 -23.30
C ILE A 31 -2.92 15.81 -24.70
N GLU A 32 -3.33 16.63 -25.68
CA GLU A 32 -3.55 16.24 -27.07
C GLU A 32 -2.26 15.82 -27.78
N ASP A 33 -1.13 16.39 -27.39
CA ASP A 33 0.19 16.08 -27.96
C ASP A 33 0.81 14.84 -27.30
N LEU A 34 0.37 14.54 -26.07
CA LEU A 34 0.89 13.45 -25.25
C LEU A 34 0.13 12.14 -25.41
N VAL A 35 -1.14 12.22 -25.81
CA VAL A 35 -2.06 11.10 -25.82
C VAL A 35 -2.61 10.86 -27.22
N SER A 36 -2.48 9.63 -27.70
CA SER A 36 -3.06 9.20 -28.97
C SER A 36 -4.24 8.24 -28.72
N PHE A 37 -5.32 8.46 -29.47
CA PHE A 37 -6.53 7.66 -29.42
C PHE A 37 -6.68 6.84 -30.71
N SER A 38 -6.99 5.56 -30.57
CA SER A 38 -7.39 4.69 -31.66
C SER A 38 -8.44 3.69 -31.18
N ASP A 39 -9.00 2.87 -32.07
CA ASP A 39 -10.09 1.96 -31.72
C ASP A 39 -9.70 1.00 -30.59
N GLY A 40 -10.33 1.16 -29.42
CA GLY A 40 -10.05 0.38 -28.21
C GLY A 40 -8.70 0.66 -27.51
N LEU A 41 -7.96 1.68 -27.93
CA LEU A 41 -6.62 1.98 -27.40
C LEU A 41 -6.45 3.47 -27.09
N LEU A 42 -6.18 3.73 -25.82
CA LEU A 42 -5.59 4.97 -25.32
C LEU A 42 -4.10 4.72 -25.09
N SER A 43 -3.23 5.55 -25.65
CA SER A 43 -1.79 5.44 -25.37
C SER A 43 -1.12 6.77 -25.12
N PHE A 44 -0.17 6.74 -24.20
CA PHE A 44 0.77 7.81 -23.92
C PHE A 44 2.14 7.35 -24.39
N HIS A 45 2.56 7.85 -25.54
CA HIS A 45 3.84 7.51 -26.18
C HIS A 45 4.13 6.00 -26.26
N GLY A 46 3.17 5.26 -26.85
CA GLY A 46 3.30 3.81 -27.05
C GLY A 46 3.04 2.97 -25.81
N ARG A 47 2.93 3.56 -24.60
CA ARG A 47 2.43 2.88 -23.41
C ARG A 47 0.92 2.99 -23.36
N ARG A 48 0.24 1.84 -23.25
CA ARG A 48 -1.21 1.79 -23.11
C ARG A 48 -1.64 2.42 -21.78
N LEU A 49 -2.63 3.29 -21.86
CA LEU A 49 -3.37 3.84 -20.73
C LEU A 49 -4.81 3.30 -20.74
N VAL A 50 -5.49 3.48 -19.61
CA VAL A 50 -6.92 3.20 -19.44
C VAL A 50 -7.54 4.36 -18.68
N LEU A 51 -8.68 4.85 -19.15
CA LEU A 51 -9.49 5.81 -18.40
C LEU A 51 -10.25 5.08 -17.30
N HIS A 52 -10.18 5.60 -16.08
CA HIS A 52 -10.88 5.06 -14.93
C HIS A 52 -11.87 6.08 -14.38
N ASP A 53 -13.05 5.60 -14.04
CA ASP A 53 -14.06 6.39 -13.36
C ASP A 53 -13.64 6.70 -11.91
N LEU A 54 -13.83 7.95 -11.50
CA LEU A 54 -13.35 8.42 -10.20
C LEU A 54 -14.15 7.79 -9.04
N TYR A 55 -15.46 7.64 -9.20
CA TYR A 55 -16.31 6.96 -8.22
C TYR A 55 -15.95 5.48 -8.07
N ALA A 56 -15.67 4.78 -9.16
CA ALA A 56 -15.18 3.40 -9.11
C ALA A 56 -13.84 3.28 -8.34
N MET A 57 -12.94 4.24 -8.51
CA MET A 57 -11.69 4.31 -7.74
C MET A 57 -11.93 4.53 -6.24
N ALA A 58 -12.95 5.31 -5.88
CA ALA A 58 -13.36 5.52 -4.50
C ALA A 58 -13.93 4.24 -3.85
N GLN A 59 -14.78 3.51 -4.57
CA GLN A 59 -15.28 2.21 -4.10
C GLN A 59 -14.13 1.21 -3.93
N LEU A 60 -13.19 1.16 -4.87
CA LEU A 60 -11.98 0.32 -4.73
C LEU A 60 -11.21 0.67 -3.45
N ARG A 61 -10.97 1.96 -3.18
CA ARG A 61 -10.32 2.40 -1.94
C ARG A 61 -11.09 1.94 -0.71
N LYS A 62 -12.41 2.15 -0.68
CA LYS A 62 -13.29 1.78 0.43
C LYS A 62 -13.24 0.28 0.70
N ASP A 63 -13.32 -0.54 -0.35
CA ASP A 63 -13.23 -2.00 -0.25
C ASP A 63 -11.86 -2.45 0.27
N LEU A 64 -10.77 -1.83 -0.19
CA LEU A 64 -9.43 -2.10 0.32
C LEU A 64 -9.31 -1.70 1.80
N VAL A 65 -9.76 -0.51 2.19
CA VAL A 65 -9.72 -0.06 3.59
C VAL A 65 -10.51 -1.02 4.48
N ASN A 66 -11.68 -1.46 4.04
CA ASN A 66 -12.50 -2.41 4.79
C ASN A 66 -11.87 -3.81 4.88
N SER A 67 -11.12 -4.22 3.86
CA SER A 67 -10.56 -5.57 3.75
C SER A 67 -9.19 -5.73 4.42
N ILE A 68 -8.29 -4.77 4.23
CA ILE A 68 -6.88 -4.84 4.65
C ILE A 68 -6.46 -3.69 5.58
N GLY A 69 -7.39 -2.80 5.93
CA GLY A 69 -7.13 -1.66 6.80
C GLY A 69 -6.48 -0.48 6.08
N VAL A 70 -6.49 0.68 6.76
CA VAL A 70 -6.01 1.96 6.22
C VAL A 70 -4.51 1.90 5.89
N GLU A 71 -3.68 1.38 6.79
CA GLU A 71 -2.22 1.39 6.62
C GLU A 71 -1.79 0.61 5.37
N GLN A 72 -2.30 -0.62 5.20
CA GLN A 72 -1.93 -1.44 4.05
C GLN A 72 -2.52 -0.92 2.75
N THR A 73 -3.75 -0.39 2.79
CA THR A 73 -4.35 0.27 1.63
C THR A 73 -3.53 1.47 1.17
N ARG A 74 -3.12 2.33 2.11
CA ARG A 74 -2.23 3.46 1.82
C ARG A 74 -0.95 3.02 1.13
N ARG A 75 -0.28 1.98 1.65
CA ARG A 75 0.95 1.44 1.03
C ARG A 75 0.71 0.92 -0.39
N VAL A 76 -0.38 0.19 -0.62
CA VAL A 76 -0.72 -0.33 -1.96
C VAL A 76 -0.96 0.82 -2.94
N LEU A 77 -1.78 1.80 -2.55
CA LEU A 77 -2.13 2.93 -3.41
C LEU A 77 -0.95 3.89 -3.65
N ALA A 78 -0.11 4.14 -2.64
CA ALA A 78 1.12 4.90 -2.80
C ALA A 78 2.12 4.20 -3.74
N ARG A 79 2.28 2.88 -3.65
CA ARG A 79 3.11 2.12 -4.60
C ARG A 79 2.55 2.15 -6.02
N PHE A 80 1.22 2.03 -6.17
CA PHE A 80 0.57 2.20 -7.47
C PHE A 80 0.91 3.56 -8.08
N GLY A 81 0.73 4.64 -7.32
CA GLY A 81 1.13 5.99 -7.74
C GLY A 81 2.62 6.08 -8.09
N TYR A 82 3.50 5.51 -7.27
CA TYR A 82 4.95 5.54 -7.50
C TYR A 82 5.36 4.89 -8.82
N TYR A 83 4.82 3.72 -9.15
CA TYR A 83 5.10 3.09 -10.45
C TYR A 83 4.56 3.91 -11.61
N TRP A 84 3.39 4.53 -11.44
CA TRP A 84 2.82 5.43 -12.44
C TRP A 84 3.71 6.66 -12.67
N GLY A 85 4.07 7.42 -11.63
CA GLY A 85 4.92 8.59 -11.75
C GLY A 85 6.30 8.28 -12.33
N LYS A 86 6.89 7.14 -11.97
CA LYS A 86 8.15 6.66 -12.54
C LYS A 86 8.04 6.38 -14.04
N ALA A 87 6.94 5.77 -14.48
CA ALA A 87 6.69 5.49 -15.89
C ALA A 87 6.44 6.79 -16.69
N ASP A 88 5.78 7.77 -16.10
CA ASP A 88 5.53 9.07 -16.72
C ASP A 88 6.83 9.88 -16.87
N ALA A 89 7.68 9.93 -15.84
CA ALA A 89 9.00 10.55 -15.92
C ALA A 89 9.88 9.91 -17.00
N ALA A 90 9.92 8.58 -17.08
CA ALA A 90 10.64 7.84 -18.11
C ALA A 90 10.08 8.07 -19.52
N GLY A 91 8.78 8.35 -19.63
CA GLY A 91 8.17 8.82 -20.85
C GLY A 91 8.73 10.19 -21.22
N MET A 92 8.60 11.17 -20.32
CA MET A 92 8.98 12.56 -20.55
C MET A 92 10.45 12.74 -20.94
N GLU A 93 11.35 11.91 -20.40
CA GLU A 93 12.76 11.87 -20.81
C GLU A 93 12.96 11.64 -22.32
N LYS A 94 12.05 10.91 -22.97
CA LYS A 94 12.17 10.50 -24.38
C LYS A 94 11.43 11.42 -25.35
N ILE A 95 10.52 12.25 -24.85
CA ILE A 95 9.47 12.89 -25.65
C ILE A 95 9.79 14.34 -25.96
N ALA A 96 10.50 15.00 -25.05
CA ALA A 96 10.78 16.42 -25.13
C ALA A 96 12.28 16.67 -25.01
N ASP A 97 12.75 17.61 -25.81
CA ASP A 97 14.03 18.26 -25.57
C ASP A 97 13.75 19.46 -24.66
N TRP A 98 13.95 19.24 -23.35
CA TRP A 98 13.58 20.21 -22.32
C TRP A 98 14.51 21.43 -22.35
N ASP A 99 13.95 22.63 -22.14
CA ASP A 99 14.69 23.89 -22.00
C ASP A 99 15.83 23.76 -20.99
N ASP A 100 15.48 23.21 -19.82
CA ASP A 100 16.43 22.79 -18.83
C ASP A 100 15.89 21.57 -18.07
N ARG A 101 16.75 21.02 -17.19
CA ARG A 101 16.37 19.85 -16.41
C ARG A 101 15.23 20.16 -15.44
N GLU A 102 15.18 21.38 -14.88
CA GLU A 102 14.14 21.77 -13.94
C GLU A 102 12.76 21.84 -14.61
N GLU A 103 12.67 22.27 -15.87
CA GLU A 103 11.44 22.20 -16.66
C GLU A 103 10.93 20.75 -16.80
N TRP A 104 11.83 19.77 -16.97
CA TRP A 104 11.44 18.35 -16.89
C TRP A 104 10.91 17.95 -15.50
N LEU A 105 11.45 18.50 -14.41
CA LEU A 105 10.91 18.25 -13.07
C LEU A 105 9.52 18.87 -12.91
N ARG A 106 9.33 20.10 -13.41
CA ARG A 106 8.06 20.85 -13.41
C ARG A 106 6.98 20.18 -14.23
N ALA A 107 7.35 19.39 -15.25
CA ALA A 107 6.41 18.60 -16.03
C ALA A 107 5.66 17.55 -15.20
N GLY A 108 6.23 17.04 -14.11
CA GLY A 108 5.57 16.06 -13.24
C GLY A 108 4.25 16.60 -12.64
N PRO A 109 4.27 17.71 -11.89
CA PRO A 109 3.06 18.39 -11.43
C PRO A 109 2.14 18.80 -12.58
N HIS A 110 2.66 19.33 -13.68
CA HIS A 110 1.82 19.72 -14.81
C HIS A 110 1.06 18.52 -15.40
N LEU A 111 1.69 17.35 -15.49
CA LEU A 111 1.03 16.10 -15.91
C LEU A 111 -0.12 15.71 -14.99
N HIS A 112 -0.01 15.86 -13.66
CA HIS A 112 -1.15 15.65 -12.76
C HIS A 112 -2.36 16.51 -13.16
N SER A 113 -2.11 17.76 -13.56
CA SER A 113 -3.15 18.68 -14.00
C SER A 113 -3.75 18.24 -15.34
N LEU A 114 -2.92 17.87 -16.30
CA LEU A 114 -3.37 17.39 -17.62
C LEU A 114 -4.15 16.07 -17.52
N GLN A 115 -3.81 15.22 -16.56
CA GLN A 115 -4.47 13.92 -16.32
C GLN A 115 -5.76 14.07 -15.51
N GLY A 116 -6.08 15.27 -15.00
CA GLY A 116 -7.31 15.55 -14.27
C GLY A 116 -7.33 15.00 -12.85
N VAL A 117 -6.18 14.69 -12.23
CA VAL A 117 -6.14 14.13 -10.87
C VAL A 117 -5.98 15.18 -9.77
N ALA A 118 -5.37 16.32 -10.10
CA ALA A 118 -5.35 17.52 -9.27
C ALA A 118 -4.86 18.70 -10.12
N ARG A 119 -5.36 19.91 -9.88
CA ARG A 119 -4.74 21.12 -10.42
C ARG A 119 -3.58 21.50 -9.52
N THR A 120 -2.37 21.44 -10.05
CA THR A 120 -1.15 21.60 -9.27
C THR A 120 -0.57 23.00 -9.35
N GLU A 121 -0.04 23.49 -8.24
CA GLU A 121 0.71 24.74 -8.19
C GLU A 121 2.03 24.51 -7.44
N ILE A 122 3.16 24.72 -8.12
CA ILE A 122 4.48 24.64 -7.51
C ILE A 122 4.70 25.95 -6.73
N LYS A 123 4.91 25.84 -5.42
CA LYS A 123 5.21 27.01 -4.58
C LYS A 123 6.69 27.30 -4.50
N ASP A 124 7.49 26.23 -4.44
CA ASP A 124 8.91 26.36 -4.18
C ASP A 124 9.67 25.13 -4.67
N ILE A 125 10.89 25.36 -5.14
CA ILE A 125 11.87 24.33 -5.51
C ILE A 125 13.24 24.82 -5.01
N GLU A 126 13.85 24.05 -4.12
CA GLU A 126 15.14 24.37 -3.51
C GLU A 126 16.10 23.20 -3.74
N THR A 127 17.31 23.50 -4.20
CA THR A 127 18.41 22.53 -4.28
C THR A 127 19.61 23.10 -3.54
N GLY A 128 20.08 22.41 -2.52
CA GLY A 128 21.25 22.80 -1.73
C GLY A 128 22.57 22.48 -2.44
N GLU A 129 23.65 23.18 -2.06
CA GLU A 129 25.01 22.90 -2.56
C GLU A 129 25.49 21.47 -2.20
N ASP A 130 24.96 20.91 -1.11
CA ASP A 130 25.19 19.54 -0.66
C ASP A 130 24.40 18.48 -1.45
N GLY A 131 23.60 18.92 -2.44
CA GLY A 131 22.72 18.06 -3.21
C GLY A 131 21.40 17.75 -2.51
N SER A 132 21.08 18.40 -1.38
CA SER A 132 19.74 18.31 -0.78
C SER A 132 18.68 18.86 -1.73
N PHE A 133 17.49 18.28 -1.71
CA PHE A 133 16.36 18.69 -2.52
C PHE A 133 15.14 18.92 -1.64
N ARG A 134 14.42 20.00 -1.91
CA ARG A 134 13.10 20.26 -1.35
C ARG A 134 12.19 20.87 -2.41
N MET A 135 10.95 20.39 -2.46
CA MET A 135 9.93 20.95 -3.33
C MET A 135 8.61 21.04 -2.59
N GLU A 136 7.89 22.13 -2.79
CA GLU A 136 6.57 22.35 -2.21
C GLU A 136 5.54 22.56 -3.29
N VAL A 137 4.46 21.77 -3.23
CA VAL A 137 3.38 21.79 -4.21
C VAL A 137 2.04 21.88 -3.49
N ILE A 138 1.12 22.64 -4.07
CA ILE A 138 -0.29 22.66 -3.68
C ILE A 138 -1.09 21.86 -4.70
N TRP A 139 -1.99 21.02 -4.19
CA TRP A 139 -2.98 20.31 -5.00
C TRP A 139 -4.36 20.92 -4.75
N HIS A 140 -4.81 21.70 -5.73
CA HIS A 140 -6.19 22.18 -5.81
C HIS A 140 -7.06 21.06 -6.37
N ASP A 141 -8.28 20.95 -5.84
CA ASP A 141 -9.30 20.05 -6.40
C ASP A 141 -8.82 18.60 -6.55
N SER A 142 -8.07 18.10 -5.54
CA SER A 142 -7.54 16.74 -5.54
C SER A 142 -8.67 15.71 -5.63
N ALA A 143 -8.65 14.90 -6.68
CA ALA A 143 -9.66 13.88 -6.94
C ALA A 143 -9.73 12.84 -5.81
N GLU A 144 -8.58 12.45 -5.23
CA GLU A 144 -8.54 11.55 -4.07
C GLU A 144 -9.20 12.16 -2.82
N ALA A 145 -9.11 13.48 -2.65
CA ALA A 145 -9.67 14.14 -1.49
C ALA A 145 -11.17 14.38 -1.64
N GLU A 146 -11.62 14.70 -2.85
CA GLU A 146 -13.04 14.77 -3.19
C GLU A 146 -13.74 13.44 -2.88
N GLU A 147 -13.22 12.33 -3.41
CA GLU A 147 -13.80 11.01 -3.20
C GLU A 147 -13.73 10.54 -1.74
N GLN A 148 -12.62 10.79 -1.05
CA GLN A 148 -12.50 10.49 0.38
C GLN A 148 -13.61 11.18 1.17
N LEU A 149 -13.85 12.47 0.91
CA LEU A 149 -14.88 13.24 1.60
C LEU A 149 -16.29 12.78 1.23
N LEU A 150 -16.54 12.41 -0.02
CA LEU A 150 -17.85 11.93 -0.48
C LEU A 150 -18.19 10.54 0.09
N GLU A 151 -17.26 9.59 0.05
CA GLU A 151 -17.54 8.17 0.32
C GLU A 151 -17.25 7.70 1.75
N LEU A 152 -16.27 8.34 2.39
CA LEU A 152 -15.74 7.95 3.71
C LEU A 152 -15.81 9.09 4.73
N GLY A 153 -16.05 10.32 4.28
CA GLY A 153 -16.07 11.52 5.12
C GLY A 153 -14.67 11.96 5.56
N VAL A 154 -14.66 12.89 6.52
CA VAL A 154 -13.42 13.43 7.09
C VAL A 154 -12.66 12.33 7.83
N SER A 155 -11.38 12.23 7.53
CA SER A 155 -10.42 11.31 8.13
C SER A 155 -9.53 12.03 9.15
N LYS A 156 -8.75 11.27 9.93
CA LYS A 156 -7.79 11.83 10.89
C LYS A 156 -6.44 12.19 10.27
N ASP A 157 -6.12 11.55 9.16
CA ASP A 157 -4.82 11.61 8.49
C ASP A 157 -4.96 12.22 7.10
N THR A 158 -3.84 12.42 6.40
CA THR A 158 -3.84 12.82 5.00
C THR A 158 -4.25 11.65 4.10
N GLY A 159 -4.73 11.93 2.88
CA GLY A 159 -5.49 10.95 2.09
C GLY A 159 -5.20 10.91 0.59
N CYS A 160 -4.31 11.77 0.08
CA CYS A 160 -3.94 11.79 -1.34
C CYS A 160 -2.76 10.85 -1.62
N TRP A 161 -2.91 9.57 -1.25
CA TRP A 161 -1.84 8.59 -1.24
C TRP A 161 -1.31 8.24 -2.63
N ILE A 162 -2.19 8.21 -3.65
CA ILE A 162 -1.77 7.93 -5.04
C ILE A 162 -0.94 9.10 -5.57
N LEU A 163 -1.37 10.34 -5.33
CA LEU A 163 -0.67 11.57 -5.74
C LEU A 163 0.68 11.72 -5.03
N GLU A 164 0.77 11.41 -3.73
CA GLU A 164 2.04 11.34 -2.98
C GLU A 164 2.98 10.31 -3.60
N GLY A 165 2.44 9.12 -3.90
CA GLY A 165 3.15 8.05 -4.61
C GLY A 165 3.69 8.52 -5.95
N TYR A 166 2.83 9.09 -6.80
CA TYR A 166 3.20 9.59 -8.11
C TYR A 166 4.32 10.62 -8.05
N ALA A 167 4.15 11.66 -7.22
CA ALA A 167 5.16 12.72 -7.09
C ALA A 167 6.52 12.13 -6.64
N SER A 168 6.50 11.18 -5.70
CA SER A 168 7.69 10.46 -5.25
C SER A 168 8.34 9.63 -6.36
N GLY A 169 7.55 8.88 -7.14
CA GLY A 169 8.03 8.04 -8.23
C GLY A 169 8.63 8.84 -9.38
N TYR A 170 7.95 9.92 -9.76
CA TYR A 170 8.40 10.84 -10.81
C TYR A 170 9.73 11.50 -10.43
N ALA A 171 9.79 12.14 -9.26
CA ALA A 171 11.00 12.81 -8.80
C ALA A 171 12.15 11.83 -8.57
N SER A 172 11.87 10.64 -8.00
CA SER A 172 12.91 9.61 -7.81
C SER A 172 13.55 9.17 -9.12
N TYR A 173 12.75 9.04 -10.19
CA TYR A 173 13.28 8.74 -11.53
C TYR A 173 14.15 9.88 -12.04
N TRP A 174 13.61 11.10 -12.01
CA TRP A 174 14.28 12.31 -12.50
C TRP A 174 15.63 12.55 -11.80
N PHE A 175 15.69 12.37 -10.48
CA PHE A 175 16.91 12.56 -9.69
C PHE A 175 17.87 11.37 -9.77
N GLY A 176 17.39 10.18 -10.13
CA GLY A 176 18.17 8.93 -10.09
C GLY A 176 18.46 8.43 -8.66
N ARG A 177 17.77 8.96 -7.66
CA ARG A 177 17.90 8.60 -6.23
C ARG A 177 16.53 8.72 -5.52
N PRO A 178 16.33 8.09 -4.35
CA PRO A 178 15.05 8.13 -3.64
C PRO A 178 14.65 9.56 -3.22
N VAL A 179 13.49 10.01 -3.69
CA VAL A 179 12.82 11.24 -3.31
C VAL A 179 11.38 10.90 -2.92
N HIS A 180 10.93 11.41 -1.77
CA HIS A 180 9.61 11.12 -1.23
C HIS A 180 8.85 12.39 -0.92
N PHE A 181 7.56 12.37 -1.29
CA PHE A 181 6.58 13.41 -1.06
C PHE A 181 5.60 12.98 0.02
N LYS A 182 5.24 13.92 0.89
CA LYS A 182 4.28 13.72 1.98
C LYS A 182 3.44 14.97 2.18
N GLU A 183 2.13 14.79 2.31
CA GLU A 183 1.19 15.87 2.60
C GLU A 183 1.44 16.41 4.03
N SER A 184 1.53 17.74 4.13
CA SER A 184 1.57 18.46 5.41
C SER A 184 0.16 18.90 5.84
N THR A 185 -0.68 19.26 4.87
CA THR A 185 -2.11 19.53 5.04
C THR A 185 -2.90 18.82 3.97
N CYS A 186 -4.13 18.43 4.26
CA CYS A 186 -4.99 17.69 3.33
C CYS A 186 -6.47 17.95 3.59
N ARG A 187 -7.23 18.17 2.51
CA ARG A 187 -8.70 18.29 2.57
C ARG A 187 -9.36 17.03 3.16
N CYS A 188 -8.75 15.85 3.01
CA CYS A 188 -9.22 14.62 3.65
C CYS A 188 -9.30 14.72 5.18
N ARG A 189 -8.46 15.53 5.81
CA ARG A 189 -8.44 15.79 7.26
C ARG A 189 -9.36 16.94 7.68
N GLY A 190 -9.98 17.61 6.70
CA GLY A 190 -10.75 18.83 6.91
C GLY A 190 -9.93 20.11 6.84
N ASP A 191 -8.68 20.06 6.39
CA ASP A 191 -7.90 21.27 6.10
C ASP A 191 -8.46 21.99 4.86
N GLU A 192 -8.14 23.28 4.69
CA GLU A 192 -8.62 24.07 3.55
C GLU A 192 -8.08 23.56 2.21
N ILE A 193 -6.82 23.12 2.17
CA ILE A 193 -6.13 22.75 0.94
C ILE A 193 -5.09 21.65 1.15
N CYS A 194 -4.88 20.85 0.11
CA CYS A 194 -3.84 19.83 0.09
C CYS A 194 -2.48 20.46 -0.25
N ARG A 195 -1.51 20.29 0.63
CA ARG A 195 -0.14 20.79 0.47
C ARG A 195 0.83 19.64 0.70
N VAL A 196 1.75 19.46 -0.22
CA VAL A 196 2.73 18.36 -0.20
C VAL A 196 4.14 18.91 -0.24
N VAL A 197 5.03 18.28 0.53
CA VAL A 197 6.46 18.57 0.53
C VAL A 197 7.21 17.33 0.09
N GLY A 198 8.05 17.48 -0.93
CA GLY A 198 9.00 16.48 -1.40
C GLY A 198 10.40 16.78 -0.90
N LYS A 199 11.13 15.77 -0.46
CA LYS A 199 12.56 15.84 -0.15
C LYS A 199 13.27 14.56 -0.55
N ASP A 200 14.57 14.62 -0.76
CA ASP A 200 15.37 13.39 -0.79
C ASP A 200 15.26 12.61 0.53
N LEU A 201 15.43 11.29 0.44
CA LEU A 201 15.19 10.39 1.57
C LEU A 201 16.04 10.73 2.79
N ASP A 202 17.30 11.12 2.60
CA ASP A 202 18.22 11.45 3.69
C ASP A 202 17.79 12.73 4.43
N SER A 203 17.22 13.70 3.71
CA SER A 203 16.71 14.96 4.26
C SER A 203 15.43 14.80 5.11
N TRP A 204 14.79 13.63 5.12
CA TRP A 204 13.64 13.36 6.00
C TRP A 204 14.02 12.96 7.44
N GLY A 205 15.29 12.66 7.70
CA GLY A 205 15.75 12.26 9.03
C GLY A 205 14.98 11.05 9.57
N PRO A 206 14.39 11.10 10.79
CA PRO A 206 13.69 9.95 11.38
C PRO A 206 12.48 9.45 10.56
N GLU A 207 11.83 10.34 9.79
CA GLU A 207 10.67 9.98 8.96
C GLU A 207 11.06 9.12 7.74
N ALA A 208 12.35 9.11 7.36
CA ALA A 208 12.86 8.29 6.26
C ALA A 208 12.46 6.81 6.40
N LYS A 209 12.45 6.30 7.64
CA LYS A 209 12.07 4.91 7.93
C LYS A 209 10.66 4.57 7.46
N GLN A 210 9.71 5.49 7.63
CA GLN A 210 8.33 5.26 7.22
C GLN A 210 8.23 5.07 5.70
N PHE A 211 8.93 5.89 4.92
CA PHE A 211 8.95 5.76 3.47
C PHE A 211 9.59 4.44 3.02
N ILE A 212 10.69 4.04 3.65
CA ILE A 212 11.34 2.75 3.38
C ILE A 212 10.36 1.60 3.61
N ASP A 213 9.64 1.61 4.73
CA ASP A 213 8.68 0.58 5.09
C ASP A 213 7.46 0.57 4.14
N ASP A 214 7.01 1.74 3.69
CA ASP A 214 5.84 1.88 2.81
C ASP A 214 6.10 1.40 1.37
N PHE A 215 7.30 1.67 0.86
CA PHE A 215 7.72 1.29 -0.49
C PHE A 215 8.42 -0.08 -0.56
N ALA A 216 8.66 -0.74 0.58
CA ALA A 216 9.06 -2.14 0.61
C ALA A 216 7.96 -3.02 0.01
N ALA A 217 8.31 -3.87 -0.96
CA ALA A 217 7.40 -4.89 -1.47
C ALA A 217 7.22 -5.97 -0.39
N GLU A 218 6.14 -5.89 0.38
CA GLU A 218 5.85 -6.88 1.41
C GLU A 218 5.16 -8.12 0.82
N ASP A 219 5.68 -9.31 1.14
CA ASP A 219 5.01 -10.59 0.89
C ASP A 219 3.93 -10.84 1.95
N VAL A 220 2.75 -10.29 1.71
CA VAL A 220 1.58 -10.43 2.61
C VAL A 220 1.17 -11.90 2.75
N GLN A 221 1.23 -12.68 1.66
CA GLN A 221 0.86 -14.10 1.67
C GLN A 221 1.85 -14.91 2.53
N GLY A 222 3.15 -14.69 2.37
CA GLY A 222 4.19 -15.30 3.19
C GLY A 222 4.05 -14.95 4.68
N LYS A 223 3.68 -13.69 5.02
CA LYS A 223 3.40 -13.30 6.41
C LYS A 223 2.19 -14.07 6.98
N ILE A 224 1.10 -14.19 6.23
CA ILE A 224 -0.10 -14.93 6.65
C ILE A 224 0.25 -16.41 6.87
N GLU A 225 0.98 -17.03 5.95
CA GLU A 225 1.42 -18.41 6.08
C GLU A 225 2.33 -18.63 7.28
N ALA A 226 3.28 -17.72 7.52
CA ALA A 226 4.17 -17.76 8.68
C ALA A 226 3.38 -17.63 10.00
N LEU A 227 2.44 -16.68 10.09
CA LEU A 227 1.59 -16.50 11.27
C LEU A 227 0.70 -17.72 11.52
N MET A 228 0.11 -18.30 10.47
CA MET A 228 -0.68 -19.54 10.59
C MET A 228 0.18 -20.71 11.07
N ALA A 229 1.42 -20.84 10.57
CA ALA A 229 2.35 -21.85 11.03
C ALA A 229 2.74 -21.67 12.50
N GLU A 230 3.01 -20.43 12.92
CA GLU A 230 3.32 -20.11 14.32
C GLU A 230 2.13 -20.41 15.23
N LEU A 231 0.92 -20.02 14.82
CA LEU A 231 -0.30 -20.29 15.58
C LEU A 231 -0.49 -21.80 15.78
N ARG A 232 -0.37 -22.60 14.71
CA ARG A 232 -0.44 -24.07 14.79
C ARG A 232 0.58 -24.65 15.76
N LYS A 233 1.82 -24.14 15.72
CA LYS A 233 2.88 -24.57 16.63
C LYS A 233 2.52 -24.27 18.09
N LYS A 234 2.07 -23.05 18.39
CA LYS A 234 1.67 -22.67 19.75
C LYS A 234 0.46 -23.45 20.25
N THR A 235 -0.54 -23.70 19.39
CA THR A 235 -1.69 -24.54 19.74
C THR A 235 -1.25 -25.96 20.11
N LEU A 236 -0.31 -26.55 19.35
CA LEU A 236 0.22 -27.87 19.64
C LEU A 236 1.04 -27.90 20.94
N GLU A 237 1.86 -26.87 21.19
CA GLU A 237 2.62 -26.73 22.44
C GLU A 237 1.69 -26.61 23.65
N LEU A 238 0.64 -25.79 23.57
CA LEU A 238 -0.39 -25.67 24.61
C LEU A 238 -1.11 -27.00 24.86
N ALA A 239 -1.47 -27.73 23.80
CA ALA A 239 -2.08 -29.06 23.93
C ALA A 239 -1.14 -30.04 24.65
N ARG A 240 0.15 -30.03 24.33
CA ARG A 240 1.17 -30.85 25.01
C ARG A 240 1.36 -30.45 26.48
N GLN A 241 1.40 -29.15 26.77
CA GLN A 241 1.50 -28.65 28.13
C GLN A 241 0.28 -29.04 28.97
N ARG A 242 -0.93 -28.89 28.42
CA ARG A 242 -2.17 -29.36 29.07
C ARG A 242 -2.14 -30.87 29.36
N LYS A 243 -1.70 -31.68 28.39
CA LYS A 243 -1.55 -33.13 28.58
C LYS A 243 -0.55 -33.47 29.69
N ARG A 244 0.60 -32.79 29.74
CA ARG A 244 1.60 -32.96 30.82
C ARG A 244 1.05 -32.54 32.18
N LEU A 245 0.36 -31.40 32.25
CA LEU A 245 -0.30 -30.94 33.48
C LEU A 245 -1.36 -31.93 33.96
N MET A 246 -2.17 -32.50 33.07
CA MET A 246 -3.13 -33.57 33.41
C MET A 246 -2.43 -34.84 33.92
N GLN A 247 -1.27 -35.19 33.36
CA GLN A 247 -0.49 -36.36 33.81
C GLN A 247 0.18 -36.13 35.17
N MET A 248 0.63 -34.90 35.45
CA MET A 248 1.28 -34.49 36.69
C MET A 248 0.31 -34.04 37.79
N ALA A 249 -0.93 -33.72 37.44
CA ALA A 249 -1.95 -33.36 38.42
C ALA A 249 -2.11 -34.53 39.40
N PRO A 250 -2.02 -34.29 40.72
CA PRO A 250 -2.46 -35.28 41.69
C PRO A 250 -3.90 -35.64 41.36
N LEU A 251 -4.27 -36.90 41.53
CA LEU A 251 -5.68 -37.26 41.59
C LEU A 251 -6.28 -36.37 42.67
N ALA A 252 -7.16 -35.44 42.29
CA ALA A 252 -7.96 -34.74 43.26
C ALA A 252 -8.79 -35.82 43.94
N THR A 253 -8.33 -36.29 45.10
CA THR A 253 -9.21 -36.92 46.05
C THR A 253 -10.21 -35.82 46.40
N PRO A 254 -11.50 -35.96 46.07
CA PRO A 254 -12.47 -35.01 46.57
C PRO A 254 -12.28 -35.00 48.08
N ASP A 255 -12.01 -33.87 48.74
CA ASP A 255 -12.08 -33.82 50.20
C ASP A 255 -13.57 -33.83 50.58
N SER A 256 -14.19 -34.99 50.41
CA SER A 256 -15.53 -35.29 50.88
C SER A 256 -15.42 -35.87 52.30
N PRO A 257 -16.15 -35.34 53.28
CA PRO A 257 -16.16 -35.87 54.65
C PRO A 257 -16.59 -37.35 54.75
N ASP A 258 -17.16 -37.94 53.68
CA ASP A 258 -17.65 -39.32 53.62
C ASP A 258 -16.59 -40.37 53.22
N LEU A 259 -15.36 -39.96 52.93
CA LEU A 259 -14.26 -40.83 52.47
C LEU A 259 -13.61 -41.70 53.56
N ARG A 260 -14.39 -42.25 54.50
CA ARG A 260 -13.85 -43.08 55.59
C ARG A 260 -13.79 -44.56 55.27
N SER A 261 -14.58 -45.06 54.31
CA SER A 261 -14.62 -46.50 54.02
C SER A 261 -13.48 -46.91 53.07
N LYS A 262 -12.76 -47.97 53.45
CA LYS A 262 -11.67 -48.55 52.66
C LYS A 262 -12.12 -49.03 51.27
N PRO A 263 -13.30 -49.67 51.11
CA PRO A 263 -13.79 -50.09 49.79
C PRO A 263 -14.10 -48.91 48.86
N TYR A 264 -14.69 -47.82 49.38
CA TYR A 264 -15.01 -46.65 48.58
C TYR A 264 -13.76 -45.93 48.07
N ARG A 265 -12.71 -45.82 48.91
CA ARG A 265 -11.40 -45.31 48.48
C ARG A 265 -10.78 -46.14 47.36
N GLN A 266 -10.92 -47.46 47.41
CA GLN A 266 -10.39 -48.35 46.37
C GLN A 266 -11.11 -48.17 45.03
N VAL A 267 -12.44 -47.97 45.05
CA VAL A 267 -13.22 -47.69 43.85
C VAL A 267 -12.82 -46.35 43.25
N LEU A 268 -12.75 -45.29 44.06
CA LEU A 268 -12.34 -43.96 43.58
C LEU A 268 -10.91 -43.94 43.05
N ASP A 269 -9.97 -44.59 43.72
CA ASP A 269 -8.57 -44.67 43.27
C ASP A 269 -8.46 -45.47 41.95
N SER A 270 -9.32 -46.45 41.73
CA SER A 270 -9.38 -47.19 40.47
C SER A 270 -10.00 -46.34 39.35
N ALA A 271 -11.12 -45.66 39.61
CA ALA A 271 -11.76 -44.75 38.64
C ALA A 271 -10.81 -43.62 38.23
N CYS A 272 -10.16 -42.99 39.21
CA CYS A 272 -9.14 -41.97 39.04
C CYS A 272 -7.95 -42.43 38.18
N ARG A 273 -7.46 -43.66 38.37
CA ARG A 273 -6.37 -44.22 37.57
C ARG A 273 -6.77 -44.42 36.12
N VAL A 274 -7.99 -44.88 35.86
CA VAL A 274 -8.45 -45.18 34.50
C VAL A 274 -8.92 -43.93 33.75
N ALA A 275 -9.46 -42.91 34.45
CA ALA A 275 -9.90 -41.64 33.87
C ALA A 275 -8.79 -40.88 33.10
N ARG A 276 -7.52 -41.24 33.30
CA ARG A 276 -6.37 -40.66 32.59
C ARG A 276 -6.13 -41.25 31.20
N PHE A 277 -6.84 -42.31 30.85
CA PHE A 277 -6.64 -43.08 29.62
C PHE A 277 -7.95 -43.22 28.85
N ASP A 278 -7.84 -43.19 27.53
CA ASP A 278 -8.98 -43.36 26.62
C ASP A 278 -9.19 -44.86 26.41
N SER A 279 -9.80 -45.53 27.40
CA SER A 279 -9.96 -46.99 27.44
C SER A 279 -11.36 -47.36 27.90
N SER A 280 -11.94 -48.40 27.30
CA SER A 280 -13.26 -48.91 27.69
C SER A 280 -13.21 -49.54 29.08
N VAL A 281 -14.10 -49.10 29.98
CA VAL A 281 -14.17 -49.56 31.38
C VAL A 281 -15.49 -50.29 31.63
N LEU A 282 -15.42 -51.46 32.27
CA LEU A 282 -16.59 -52.19 32.75
C LEU A 282 -16.81 -51.89 34.24
N ILE A 283 -17.91 -51.21 34.57
CA ILE A 283 -18.30 -50.93 35.96
C ILE A 283 -19.27 -52.00 36.45
N THR A 284 -18.86 -52.80 37.43
CA THR A 284 -19.67 -53.90 37.99
C THR A 284 -20.21 -53.56 39.38
N GLY A 285 -21.39 -54.08 39.72
CA GLY A 285 -21.97 -53.97 41.07
C GLY A 285 -23.46 -54.31 41.09
N GLU A 286 -24.11 -54.17 42.23
CA GLU A 286 -25.56 -54.40 42.39
C GLU A 286 -26.41 -53.31 41.72
N SER A 287 -27.72 -53.56 41.55
CA SER A 287 -28.63 -52.56 40.99
C SER A 287 -28.86 -51.41 41.99
N GLY A 288 -28.95 -50.17 41.52
CA GLY A 288 -29.20 -49.00 42.37
C GLY A 288 -27.98 -48.40 43.08
N VAL A 289 -26.76 -48.89 42.81
CA VAL A 289 -25.52 -48.36 43.43
C VAL A 289 -24.93 -47.11 42.75
N GLY A 290 -25.64 -46.52 41.79
CA GLY A 290 -25.23 -45.28 41.12
C GLY A 290 -24.06 -45.43 40.14
N LYS A 291 -24.01 -46.51 39.35
CA LYS A 291 -22.91 -46.76 38.37
C LYS A 291 -22.78 -45.64 37.33
N GLU A 292 -23.90 -45.01 37.01
CA GLU A 292 -24.03 -43.88 36.09
C GLU A 292 -23.40 -42.57 36.61
N VAL A 293 -23.24 -42.43 37.93
CA VAL A 293 -22.60 -41.25 38.55
C VAL A 293 -21.07 -41.42 38.61
N ILE A 294 -20.60 -42.67 38.53
CA ILE A 294 -19.16 -43.01 38.54
C ILE A 294 -18.55 -42.98 37.13
N ALA A 295 -19.34 -43.26 36.09
CA ALA A 295 -18.93 -43.20 34.69
C ALA A 295 -18.70 -41.76 34.22
#